data_AF-A0A6M2D7I3-F1
#
_entry.id   AF-A0A6M2D7I3-F1
#
_cell.length_a   1.000
_cell.length_b   1.000
_cell.length_c   1.000
_cell.angle_alpha   90.00
_cell.angle_beta   90.00
_cell.angle_gamma   90.00
#
_symmetry.space_group_name_H-M   'P 1'
#
loop_
_entity.id
_entity.type
_entity.pdbx_description
1 polymer ?
#
loop_
_entity_poly.entity_id
_entity_poly.type
_entity_poly.pdbx_seq_one_letter_code
_entity_poly.pdbx_strand_id
1 'polypeptide(L)'
;MADGAAAGMGPARSYAFFVSLVIIFMLVLIFTKPSKEIGVQVAATAMIVLLVMAGRQCCYLLCDLHRLQGKSASGILNAAVECFQLPRTTWLVILTCTILSFLTVYEDPNELSATLKRQGHVHFLVAFITMLCVWEPSQMEQQYELGHLGSLHVGENLAWAYAFNYLTVLTDPCSRVHDRSLCSLLERMTQYEQDNDVVLAVKKLIILMPRSCYIEPELGVGGDDDIEVANHMDELKISRAGTRERKYTNTVYKIRNGDDSPVRPLYD
;
A
#
# COMPACT_ATOMS: atom_id res chain seq x y z
N MET A 1 -18.58 23.47 -16.71
CA MET A 1 -18.72 24.63 -15.80
C MET A 1 -19.11 24.11 -14.43
N ALA A 2 -18.11 23.77 -13.62
CA ALA A 2 -18.14 23.59 -12.17
C ALA A 2 -16.70 23.19 -11.78
N ASP A 3 -15.81 24.19 -11.82
CA ASP A 3 -14.47 24.09 -11.24
C ASP A 3 -14.62 24.02 -9.71
N GLY A 4 -14.68 22.81 -9.18
CA GLY A 4 -14.46 22.53 -7.77
C GLY A 4 -13.00 22.17 -7.57
N ALA A 5 -12.09 23.12 -7.75
CA ALA A 5 -10.69 22.95 -7.41
C ALA A 5 -10.58 22.64 -5.92
N ALA A 6 -10.34 21.38 -5.58
CA ALA A 6 -9.94 20.98 -4.25
C ALA A 6 -8.62 21.70 -3.95
N ALA A 7 -8.73 22.79 -3.17
CA ALA A 7 -7.58 23.55 -2.71
C ALA A 7 -6.69 22.62 -1.87
N GLY A 8 -5.65 22.09 -2.49
CA GLY A 8 -4.61 21.33 -1.81
C GLY A 8 -4.09 22.16 -0.63
N MET A 9 -4.00 21.52 0.54
CA MET A 9 -3.50 22.16 1.75
C MET A 9 -2.06 22.65 1.52
N GLY A 10 -1.91 23.96 1.39
CA GLY A 10 -0.61 24.58 1.14
C GLY A 10 0.34 24.48 2.35
N PRO A 11 1.66 24.40 2.11
CA PRO A 11 2.69 24.28 3.16
C PRO A 11 2.64 25.43 4.18
N ALA A 12 2.10 26.59 3.81
CA ALA A 12 1.95 27.76 4.66
C ALA A 12 1.14 27.50 5.96
N ARG A 13 0.18 26.56 5.93
CA ARG A 13 -0.68 26.28 7.09
C ARG A 13 0.07 25.48 8.17
N SER A 14 0.97 24.58 7.77
CA SER A 14 1.84 23.83 8.68
C SER A 14 2.88 24.73 9.35
N TYR A 15 3.43 25.70 8.60
CA TYR A 15 4.33 26.71 9.17
C TYR A 15 3.60 27.65 10.15
N ALA A 16 2.38 28.09 9.82
CA ALA A 16 1.57 28.93 10.72
C ALA A 16 1.19 28.21 12.02
N PHE A 17 0.85 26.91 11.96
CA PHE A 17 0.62 26.09 13.14
C PHE A 17 1.88 25.97 14.00
N PHE A 18 3.03 25.69 13.39
CA PHE A 18 4.30 25.58 14.10
C PHE A 18 4.72 26.90 14.76
N VAL A 19 4.62 28.02 14.04
CA VAL A 19 4.91 29.36 14.59
C VAL A 19 3.96 29.69 15.75
N SER A 20 2.67 29.35 15.63
CA SER A 20 1.70 29.56 16.70
C SER A 20 2.03 28.72 17.93
N LEU A 21 2.49 27.48 17.75
CA LEU A 21 2.87 26.57 18.84
C LEU A 21 4.15 27.05 19.55
N VAL A 22 5.13 27.55 18.80
CA VAL A 22 6.35 28.19 19.35
C VAL A 22 5.98 29.46 20.12
N ILE A 23 5.08 30.29 19.60
CA ILE A 23 4.62 31.52 20.30
C ILE A 23 3.89 31.15 21.58
N ILE A 24 2.99 30.16 21.56
CA ILE A 24 2.30 29.67 22.77
C ILE A 24 3.31 29.13 23.77
N PHE A 25 4.29 28.35 23.34
CA PHE A 25 5.35 27.81 24.20
C PHE A 25 6.19 28.92 24.84
N MET A 26 6.60 29.92 24.05
CA MET A 26 7.35 31.08 24.56
C MET A 26 6.50 31.92 25.53
N LEU A 27 5.21 32.10 25.25
CA LEU A 27 4.28 32.77 26.17
C LEU A 27 4.13 31.98 27.47
N VAL A 28 3.99 30.66 27.42
CA VAL A 28 3.94 29.80 28.62
C VAL A 28 5.24 29.90 29.42
N LEU A 29 6.41 29.90 28.79
CA LEU A 29 7.70 30.06 29.46
C LEU A 29 7.89 31.46 30.08
N ILE A 30 7.33 32.50 29.47
CA ILE A 30 7.43 33.89 29.96
C ILE A 30 6.43 34.13 31.12
N PHE A 31 5.21 33.61 31.02
CA PHE A 31 4.14 33.85 31.99
C PHE A 31 4.12 32.87 33.16
N THR A 32 4.69 31.67 33.00
CA THR A 32 4.91 30.77 34.13
C THR A 32 6.34 30.98 34.60
N LYS A 33 6.53 31.54 35.80
CA LYS A 33 7.74 31.28 36.58
C LYS A 33 7.57 29.84 37.04
N PRO A 34 8.13 28.84 36.36
CA PRO A 34 7.65 27.47 36.53
C PRO A 34 7.97 27.04 37.95
N SER A 35 7.00 26.47 38.66
CA SER A 35 7.37 25.60 39.77
C SER A 35 8.19 24.46 39.16
N LYS A 36 9.31 24.11 39.80
CA LYS A 36 10.19 23.01 39.35
C LYS A 36 9.40 21.74 39.00
N GLU A 37 8.31 21.49 39.73
CA GLU A 37 7.38 20.37 39.56
C GLU A 37 6.70 20.35 38.17
N ILE A 38 6.30 21.50 37.61
CA ILE A 38 5.66 21.57 36.27
C ILE A 38 6.66 21.23 35.16
N GLY A 39 7.90 21.71 35.28
CA GLY A 39 8.95 21.44 34.29
C GLY A 39 9.29 19.95 34.20
N VAL A 40 9.42 19.30 35.36
CA VAL A 40 9.69 17.85 35.44
C VAL A 40 8.51 17.03 34.90
N GLN A 41 7.26 17.45 35.16
CA GLN A 41 6.08 16.77 34.66
C GLN A 41 5.97 16.85 33.12
N VAL A 42 6.26 18.02 32.52
CA VAL A 42 6.28 18.20 31.06
C VAL A 42 7.42 17.40 30.41
N ALA A 43 8.59 17.35 31.04
CA ALA A 43 9.70 16.51 30.56
C ALA A 43 9.33 15.01 30.60
N ALA A 44 8.73 14.55 31.70
CA ALA A 44 8.31 13.15 31.84
C ALA A 44 7.23 12.76 30.82
N THR A 45 6.22 13.62 30.57
CA THR A 45 5.22 13.36 29.52
C THR A 45 5.84 13.35 28.13
N ALA A 46 6.74 14.29 27.83
CA ALA A 46 7.43 14.35 26.54
C ALA A 46 8.26 13.07 26.28
N MET A 47 9.06 12.62 27.26
CA MET A 47 9.86 11.40 27.15
C MET A 47 9.01 10.15 26.89
N ILE A 48 7.83 10.07 27.52
CA ILE A 48 6.90 8.97 27.32
C ILE A 48 6.30 8.97 25.93
N VAL A 49 5.89 10.14 25.44
CA VAL A 49 5.39 10.29 24.06
C VAL A 49 6.48 9.87 23.06
N LEU A 50 7.72 10.30 23.27
CA LEU A 50 8.86 9.89 22.43
C LEU A 50 9.10 8.38 22.45
N LEU A 51 9.02 7.75 23.62
CA LEU A 51 9.16 6.31 23.76
C LEU A 51 8.06 5.55 23.02
N VAL A 52 6.81 6.03 23.09
CA VAL A 52 5.68 5.45 22.35
C VAL A 52 5.89 5.56 20.84
N MET A 53 6.36 6.72 20.36
CA MET A 53 6.68 6.91 18.93
C MET A 53 7.80 5.97 18.47
N ALA A 54 8.87 5.84 19.25
CA ALA A 54 9.97 4.92 18.95
C ALA A 54 9.50 3.46 18.96
N GLY A 55 8.68 3.07 19.94
CA GLY A 55 8.08 1.75 20.03
C GLY A 55 7.23 1.41 18.81
N ARG A 56 6.40 2.36 18.33
CA ARG A 56 5.62 2.21 17.10
C ARG A 56 6.53 1.98 15.87
N GLN A 57 7.60 2.77 15.73
CA GLN A 57 8.53 2.59 14.61
C GLN A 57 9.27 1.24 14.66
N CYS A 58 9.65 0.78 15.85
CA CYS A 58 10.21 -0.56 16.03
C CYS A 58 9.20 -1.65 15.62
N CYS A 59 7.91 -1.50 15.96
CA CYS A 59 6.87 -2.44 15.54
C CYS A 59 6.73 -2.49 14.00
N TYR A 60 6.74 -1.34 13.32
CA TYR A 60 6.71 -1.31 11.86
C TYR A 60 7.94 -1.96 11.24
N LEU A 61 9.12 -1.67 11.77
CA LEU A 61 10.36 -2.29 11.31
C LEU A 61 10.31 -3.82 11.47
N LEU A 62 9.81 -4.33 12.60
CA LEU A 62 9.66 -5.78 12.82
C LEU A 62 8.71 -6.42 11.80
N CYS A 63 7.58 -5.78 11.51
CA CYS A 63 6.64 -6.24 10.49
C CYS A 63 7.31 -6.28 9.10
N ASP A 64 8.07 -5.25 8.73
CA ASP A 64 8.72 -5.20 7.43
C ASP A 64 9.90 -6.18 7.33
N LEU A 65 10.67 -6.36 8.40
CA LEU A 65 11.72 -7.40 8.48
C LEU A 65 11.15 -8.81 8.31
N HIS A 66 9.96 -9.08 8.86
CA HIS A 66 9.28 -10.35 8.64
C HIS A 66 8.88 -10.54 7.17
N ARG A 67 8.37 -9.47 6.52
CA ARG A 67 8.03 -9.46 5.09
C ARG A 67 9.25 -9.63 4.18
N LEU A 68 10.44 -9.23 4.64
CA LEU A 68 11.71 -9.31 3.92
C LEU A 68 12.45 -10.64 4.13
N GLN A 69 11.88 -11.64 4.83
CA GLN A 69 12.49 -12.96 4.97
C GLN A 69 12.87 -13.54 3.60
N GLY A 70 14.18 -13.46 3.24
CA GLY A 70 14.73 -13.88 1.96
C GLY A 70 15.46 -12.81 1.12
N LYS A 71 15.64 -11.56 1.59
CA LYS A 71 16.31 -10.47 0.83
C LYS A 71 17.67 -10.04 1.40
N SER A 72 18.49 -9.37 0.57
CA SER A 72 19.87 -8.94 0.84
C SER A 72 19.99 -7.93 1.99
N ALA A 73 21.19 -7.83 2.60
CA ALA A 73 21.50 -6.89 3.68
C ALA A 73 21.20 -5.41 3.33
N SER A 74 21.31 -5.04 2.06
CA SER A 74 20.92 -3.71 1.57
C SER A 74 19.42 -3.42 1.69
N GLY A 75 18.57 -4.44 1.54
CA GLY A 75 17.12 -4.31 1.71
C GLY A 75 16.72 -4.03 3.17
N ILE A 76 17.42 -4.65 4.12
CA ILE A 76 17.23 -4.42 5.55
C ILE A 76 17.60 -2.97 5.92
N LEU A 77 18.73 -2.48 5.39
CA LEU A 77 19.18 -1.12 5.67
C LEU A 77 18.23 -0.07 5.07
N ASN A 78 17.74 -0.30 3.85
CA ASN A 78 16.77 0.59 3.23
C ASN A 78 15.43 0.60 3.98
N ALA A 79 14.92 -0.57 4.40
CA ALA A 79 13.71 -0.66 5.21
C ALA A 79 13.84 0.09 6.54
N ALA A 80 15.00 -0.04 7.21
CA ALA A 80 15.28 0.73 8.42
C ALA A 80 15.29 2.24 8.13
N VAL A 81 15.98 2.68 7.08
CA VAL A 81 16.01 4.10 6.69
C VAL A 81 14.60 4.63 6.41
N GLU A 82 13.78 3.88 5.66
CA GLU A 82 12.39 4.23 5.36
C GLU A 82 11.52 4.34 6.62
N CYS A 83 11.62 3.40 7.57
CA CYS A 83 10.91 3.48 8.85
C CYS A 83 11.30 4.73 9.67
N PHE A 84 12.53 5.22 9.54
CA PHE A 84 13.00 6.41 10.25
C PHE A 84 12.89 7.72 9.45
N GLN A 85 12.28 7.72 8.26
CA GLN A 85 11.96 8.94 7.52
C GLN A 85 10.78 9.70 8.14
N LEU A 86 11.01 10.27 9.32
CA LEU A 86 10.07 11.19 9.92
C LEU A 86 10.23 12.60 9.32
N PRO A 87 9.14 13.39 9.25
CA PRO A 87 9.22 14.80 8.85
C PRO A 87 10.27 15.56 9.68
N ARG A 88 10.99 16.50 9.04
CA ARG A 88 12.03 17.31 9.72
C ARG A 88 11.50 18.05 10.95
N THR A 89 10.24 18.46 10.92
CA THR A 89 9.54 19.09 12.05
C THR A 89 9.42 18.15 13.24
N THR A 90 9.09 16.87 13.00
CA THR A 90 9.03 15.84 14.03
C THR A 90 10.39 15.65 14.69
N TRP A 91 11.47 15.56 13.90
CA TRP A 91 12.83 15.47 14.43
C TRP A 91 13.22 16.67 15.32
N LEU A 92 12.83 17.89 14.94
CA LEU A 92 13.07 19.09 15.75
C LEU A 92 12.28 19.05 17.07
N VAL A 93 11.04 18.60 17.05
CA VAL A 93 10.23 18.41 18.26
C VAL A 93 10.85 17.34 19.17
N ILE A 94 11.29 16.20 18.61
CA ILE A 94 11.98 15.16 19.36
C ILE A 94 13.25 15.70 20.02
N LEU A 95 14.09 16.41 19.27
CA LEU A 95 15.34 16.98 19.77
C LEU A 95 15.10 18.00 20.88
N THR A 96 14.16 18.92 20.69
CA THR A 96 13.83 19.95 21.70
C THR A 96 13.27 19.34 22.97
N CYS A 97 12.34 18.38 22.87
CA CYS A 97 11.83 17.63 24.02
C CYS A 97 12.92 16.86 24.75
N THR A 98 13.87 16.25 24.03
CA THR A 98 14.98 15.50 24.62
C THR A 98 15.94 16.42 25.36
N ILE A 99 16.30 17.58 24.77
CA ILE A 99 17.16 18.58 25.40
C ILE A 99 16.51 19.14 26.67
N LEU A 100 15.22 19.51 26.60
CA LEU A 100 14.48 20.00 27.76
C LEU A 100 14.44 18.96 28.87
N SER A 101 14.19 17.69 28.52
CA SER A 101 14.18 16.60 29.49
C SER A 101 15.56 16.37 30.10
N PHE A 102 16.62 16.40 29.30
CA PHE A 102 17.99 16.28 29.80
C PHE A 102 18.37 17.42 30.75
N LEU A 103 18.01 18.65 30.43
CA LEU A 103 18.25 19.82 31.29
C LEU A 103 17.52 19.68 32.63
N THR A 104 16.26 19.22 32.63
CA THR A 104 15.51 19.00 33.88
C THR A 104 16.09 17.88 34.75
N VAL A 105 16.62 16.81 34.13
CA VAL A 105 17.26 15.70 34.84
C VAL A 105 18.63 16.09 35.40
N TYR A 106 19.37 16.91 34.67
CA TYR A 106 20.67 17.43 35.10
C TYR A 106 20.52 18.37 36.31
N GLU A 107 19.46 19.16 36.34
CA GLU A 107 19.22 20.11 37.43
C GLU A 107 18.82 19.42 38.74
N ASP A 108 17.94 18.40 38.70
CA ASP A 108 17.52 17.65 39.90
C ASP A 108 17.06 16.20 39.55
N PRO A 109 17.97 15.19 39.58
CA PRO A 109 17.64 13.82 39.13
C PRO A 109 16.63 13.09 40.05
N ASN A 110 16.53 13.50 41.32
CA ASN A 110 15.63 12.88 42.29
C ASN A 110 14.15 13.26 42.05
N GLU A 111 13.90 14.45 41.50
CA GLU A 111 12.54 14.95 41.23
C GLU A 111 11.86 14.20 40.08
N LEU A 112 12.61 13.75 39.07
CA LEU A 112 12.07 12.92 38.00
C LEU A 112 11.58 11.57 38.53
N SER A 113 12.40 10.91 39.36
CA SER A 113 12.04 9.63 39.97
C SER A 113 10.84 9.77 40.91
N ALA A 114 10.79 10.86 41.68
CA ALA A 114 9.67 11.18 42.55
C ALA A 114 8.36 11.41 41.76
N THR A 115 8.44 12.17 40.66
CA THR A 115 7.31 12.43 39.76
C THR A 115 6.79 11.16 39.11
N LEU A 116 7.67 10.29 38.61
CA LEU A 116 7.30 8.98 38.05
C LEU A 116 6.63 8.08 39.10
N LYS A 117 7.12 8.07 40.34
CA LYS A 117 6.50 7.31 41.44
C LYS A 117 5.13 7.88 41.84
N ARG A 118 4.98 9.20 41.86
CA ARG A 118 3.75 9.88 42.29
C ARG A 118 2.65 9.89 41.22
N GLN A 119 3.02 10.05 39.96
CA GLN A 119 2.10 10.28 38.84
C GLN A 119 2.24 9.27 37.69
N GLY A 120 2.95 8.16 37.90
CA GLY A 120 3.22 7.14 36.86
C GLY A 120 1.96 6.60 36.17
N HIS A 121 0.83 6.57 36.86
CA HIS A 121 -0.46 6.16 36.29
C HIS A 121 -1.01 7.17 35.25
N VAL A 122 -0.86 8.48 35.49
CA VAL A 122 -1.27 9.52 34.54
C VAL A 122 -0.39 9.45 33.29
N HIS A 123 0.91 9.30 33.52
CA HIS A 123 1.91 9.12 32.49
C HIS A 123 1.67 7.88 31.63
N PHE A 124 1.32 6.75 32.24
CA PHE A 124 0.93 5.53 31.53
C PHE A 124 -0.36 5.71 30.72
N LEU A 125 -1.37 6.38 31.29
CA LEU A 125 -2.61 6.70 30.59
C LEU A 125 -2.35 7.59 29.36
N VAL A 126 -1.49 8.60 29.49
CA VAL A 126 -1.06 9.46 28.37
C VAL A 126 -0.33 8.63 27.32
N ALA A 127 0.56 7.72 27.71
CA ALA A 127 1.25 6.81 26.79
C ALA A 127 0.25 5.94 25.99
N PHE A 128 -0.71 5.35 26.71
CA PHE A 128 -1.73 4.47 26.13
C PHE A 128 -2.64 5.22 25.15
N ILE A 129 -3.15 6.39 25.55
CA ILE A 129 -3.98 7.24 24.68
C ILE A 129 -3.18 7.70 23.47
N THR A 130 -1.93 8.14 23.66
CA THR A 130 -1.06 8.54 22.55
C THR A 130 -0.87 7.39 21.57
N MET A 131 -0.61 6.18 22.07
CA MET A 131 -0.45 5.01 21.21
C MET A 131 -1.72 4.72 20.41
N LEU A 132 -2.91 4.78 21.04
CA LEU A 132 -4.18 4.60 20.35
C LEU A 132 -4.43 5.69 19.28
N CYS A 133 -4.15 6.96 19.59
CA CYS A 133 -4.35 8.08 18.67
C CYS A 133 -3.36 8.07 17.50
N VAL A 134 -2.19 7.49 17.70
CA VAL A 134 -1.12 7.46 16.70
C VAL A 134 -1.14 6.16 15.89
N TRP A 135 -1.78 5.08 16.40
CA TRP A 135 -1.83 3.77 15.73
C TRP A 135 -2.53 3.83 14.36
N GLU A 136 -3.63 4.56 14.26
CA GLU A 136 -4.30 4.80 12.99
C GLU A 136 -3.78 6.10 12.36
N PRO A 137 -3.27 6.07 11.11
CA PRO A 137 -2.94 7.30 10.40
C PRO A 137 -4.22 8.14 10.25
N SER A 138 -4.10 9.44 10.50
CA SER A 138 -5.27 10.33 10.36
C SER A 138 -5.78 10.30 8.92
N GLN A 139 -7.09 10.47 8.71
CA GLN A 139 -7.65 10.49 7.35
C GLN A 139 -6.98 11.53 6.43
N MET A 140 -6.46 12.62 7.01
CA MET A 140 -5.73 13.64 6.26
C MET A 140 -4.31 13.19 5.87
N GLU A 141 -3.64 12.40 6.71
CA GLU A 141 -2.35 11.77 6.40
C GLU A 141 -2.53 10.68 5.34
N GLN A 142 -3.60 9.87 5.44
CA GLN A 142 -3.98 8.93 4.37
C GLN A 142 -4.28 9.65 3.05
N GLN A 143 -5.03 10.76 3.07
CA GLN A 143 -5.35 11.54 1.87
C GLN A 143 -4.14 12.29 1.28
N TYR A 144 -3.23 12.77 2.14
CA TYR A 144 -1.97 13.40 1.71
C TYR A 144 -1.04 12.36 1.07
N GLU A 145 -0.91 11.19 1.69
CA GLU A 145 -0.21 10.04 1.12
C GLU A 145 -0.87 9.62 -0.20
N LEU A 146 -2.19 9.45 -0.27
CA LEU A 146 -2.93 9.12 -1.50
C LEU A 146 -2.74 10.18 -2.61
N GLY A 147 -2.72 11.46 -2.25
CA GLY A 147 -2.53 12.58 -3.19
C GLY A 147 -1.09 12.71 -3.68
N HIS A 148 -0.10 12.34 -2.86
CA HIS A 148 1.32 12.41 -3.22
C HIS A 148 1.82 11.12 -3.89
N LEU A 149 1.22 9.97 -3.56
CA LEU A 149 1.50 8.62 -4.05
C LEU A 149 0.47 8.16 -5.09
N GLY A 150 -0.02 9.06 -5.95
CA GLY A 150 -0.92 8.68 -7.06
C GLY A 150 -0.42 7.51 -7.93
N SER A 151 0.88 7.17 -7.85
CA SER A 151 1.51 6.01 -8.47
C SER A 151 1.41 4.69 -7.67
N LEU A 152 1.23 4.70 -6.35
CA LEU A 152 1.32 3.50 -5.50
C LEU A 152 0.09 2.57 -5.66
N HIS A 153 -1.05 3.13 -6.06
CA HIS A 153 -2.29 2.39 -6.31
C HIS A 153 -2.51 2.08 -7.80
N VAL A 154 -1.53 2.36 -8.67
CA VAL A 154 -1.67 2.06 -10.11
C VAL A 154 -1.86 0.56 -10.33
N GLY A 155 -1.13 -0.28 -9.58
CA GLY A 155 -1.29 -1.73 -9.66
C GLY A 155 -2.68 -2.20 -9.25
N GLU A 156 -3.21 -1.67 -8.14
CA GLU A 156 -4.55 -2.02 -7.64
C GLU A 156 -5.65 -1.56 -8.60
N ASN A 157 -5.57 -0.31 -9.07
CA ASN A 157 -6.51 0.24 -10.04
C ASN A 157 -6.46 -0.51 -11.37
N LEU A 158 -5.26 -0.90 -11.83
CA LEU A 158 -5.10 -1.69 -13.04
C LEU A 158 -5.67 -3.10 -12.88
N ALA A 159 -5.41 -3.75 -11.74
CA ALA A 159 -5.98 -5.07 -11.42
C ALA A 159 -7.51 -5.01 -11.37
N TRP A 160 -8.07 -3.99 -10.72
CA TRP A 160 -9.52 -3.78 -10.67
C TRP A 160 -10.10 -3.53 -12.05
N ALA A 161 -9.50 -2.63 -12.82
CA ALA A 161 -9.92 -2.33 -14.18
C ALA A 161 -9.88 -3.59 -15.07
N TYR A 162 -8.83 -4.40 -14.97
CA TYR A 162 -8.70 -5.65 -15.73
C TYR A 162 -9.75 -6.70 -15.31
N ALA A 163 -9.93 -6.91 -14.00
CA ALA A 163 -10.90 -7.88 -13.48
C ALA A 163 -12.35 -7.54 -13.88
N PHE A 164 -12.74 -6.27 -13.73
CA PHE A 164 -14.11 -5.83 -14.02
C PHE A 164 -14.39 -5.63 -15.51
N ASN A 165 -13.41 -5.12 -16.27
CA ASN A 165 -13.64 -4.76 -17.67
C ASN A 165 -13.31 -5.88 -18.65
N TYR A 166 -12.46 -6.83 -18.28
CA TYR A 166 -12.06 -7.94 -19.15
C TYR A 166 -12.49 -9.29 -18.58
N LEU A 167 -12.02 -9.67 -17.38
CA LEU A 167 -12.26 -11.03 -16.86
C LEU A 167 -13.74 -11.31 -16.63
N THR A 168 -14.47 -10.41 -15.95
CA THR A 168 -15.90 -10.65 -15.70
C THR A 168 -16.69 -10.72 -17.01
N VAL A 169 -16.31 -9.93 -18.01
CA VAL A 169 -16.98 -9.90 -19.32
C VAL A 169 -16.77 -11.22 -20.07
N LEU A 170 -15.59 -11.82 -19.96
CA LEU A 170 -15.29 -13.12 -20.55
C LEU A 170 -15.97 -14.28 -19.83
N THR A 171 -15.98 -14.27 -18.49
CA THR A 171 -16.49 -15.39 -17.70
C THR A 171 -18.01 -15.42 -17.65
N ASP A 172 -18.65 -14.26 -17.54
CA ASP A 172 -20.12 -14.15 -17.45
C ASP A 172 -20.64 -12.92 -18.22
N PRO A 173 -20.64 -13.01 -19.56
CA PRO A 173 -21.12 -11.92 -20.41
C PRO A 173 -22.62 -11.67 -20.27
N CYS A 174 -23.41 -12.74 -20.07
CA CYS A 174 -24.87 -12.69 -19.90
C CYS A 174 -25.29 -11.78 -18.75
N SER A 175 -24.67 -11.92 -17.58
CA SER A 175 -25.00 -11.08 -16.41
C SER A 175 -24.58 -9.61 -16.60
N ARG A 176 -23.56 -9.34 -17.43
CA ARG A 176 -23.04 -7.98 -17.65
C ARG A 176 -23.81 -7.17 -18.68
N VAL A 177 -24.37 -7.83 -19.68
CA VAL A 177 -25.00 -7.17 -20.85
C VAL A 177 -26.49 -7.50 -20.96
N HIS A 178 -27.01 -8.39 -20.11
CA HIS A 178 -28.38 -8.90 -20.16
C HIS A 178 -28.78 -9.49 -21.52
N ASP A 179 -27.80 -10.01 -22.25
CA ASP A 179 -28.00 -10.71 -23.51
C ASP A 179 -27.71 -12.21 -23.32
N ARG A 180 -28.77 -13.02 -23.38
CA ARG A 180 -28.70 -14.47 -23.17
C ARG A 180 -28.09 -15.22 -24.35
N SER A 181 -27.83 -14.56 -25.47
CA SER A 181 -27.18 -15.19 -26.63
C SER A 181 -25.66 -15.27 -26.47
N LEU A 182 -25.08 -14.62 -25.47
CA LEU A 182 -23.64 -14.56 -25.28
C LEU A 182 -23.13 -15.80 -24.54
N CYS A 183 -22.22 -16.53 -25.17
CA CYS A 183 -21.55 -17.68 -24.56
C CYS A 183 -20.46 -17.24 -23.59
N SER A 184 -20.45 -17.87 -22.41
CA SER A 184 -19.35 -17.80 -21.44
C SER A 184 -18.05 -18.37 -22.00
N LEU A 185 -16.93 -18.06 -21.35
CA LEU A 185 -15.63 -18.61 -21.71
C LEU A 185 -15.62 -20.16 -21.76
N LEU A 186 -16.30 -20.82 -20.81
CA LEU A 186 -16.32 -22.28 -20.73
C LEU A 186 -17.11 -22.90 -21.89
N GLU A 187 -18.23 -22.29 -22.29
CA GLU A 187 -19.02 -22.71 -23.45
C GLU A 187 -18.22 -22.54 -24.73
N ARG A 188 -17.53 -21.39 -24.89
CA ARG A 188 -16.64 -21.14 -26.04
C ARG A 188 -15.46 -22.11 -26.11
N MET A 189 -14.88 -22.50 -24.97
CA MET A 189 -13.86 -23.56 -24.91
C MET A 189 -14.42 -24.91 -25.36
N THR A 190 -15.64 -25.25 -24.94
CA THR A 190 -16.30 -26.51 -25.31
C THR A 190 -16.65 -26.54 -26.80
N GLN A 191 -17.10 -25.40 -27.34
CA GLN A 191 -17.37 -25.27 -28.76
C GLN A 191 -16.08 -25.37 -29.58
N TYR A 192 -14.98 -24.74 -29.12
CA TYR A 192 -13.68 -24.87 -29.77
C TYR A 192 -13.19 -26.33 -29.86
N GLU A 193 -13.35 -27.11 -28.79
CA GLU A 193 -13.03 -28.55 -28.79
C GLU A 193 -13.84 -29.32 -29.84
N GLN A 194 -15.13 -29.01 -29.96
CA GLN A 194 -16.03 -29.64 -30.94
C GLN A 194 -15.67 -29.24 -32.38
N ASP A 195 -15.45 -27.95 -32.62
CA ASP A 195 -15.22 -27.41 -33.97
C ASP A 195 -13.86 -27.83 -34.54
N ASN A 196 -12.87 -28.08 -33.69
CA ASN A 196 -11.50 -28.42 -34.10
C ASN A 196 -11.15 -29.91 -33.87
N ASP A 197 -12.07 -30.71 -33.32
CA ASP A 197 -11.84 -32.12 -32.93
C ASP A 197 -10.58 -32.30 -32.03
N VAL A 198 -10.47 -31.42 -31.03
CA VAL A 198 -9.35 -31.42 -30.06
C VAL A 198 -9.86 -31.44 -28.63
N VAL A 199 -9.02 -31.88 -27.70
CA VAL A 199 -9.28 -31.77 -26.26
C VAL A 199 -8.29 -30.78 -25.66
N LEU A 200 -8.79 -29.72 -25.04
CA LEU A 200 -7.96 -28.75 -24.35
C LEU A 200 -7.39 -29.40 -23.09
N ALA A 201 -6.07 -29.40 -22.95
CA ALA A 201 -5.39 -29.92 -21.77
C ALA A 201 -5.90 -29.25 -20.48
N VAL A 202 -6.14 -27.92 -20.53
CA VAL A 202 -6.63 -27.14 -19.39
C VAL A 202 -7.80 -26.27 -19.82
N LYS A 203 -8.97 -26.46 -19.21
CA LYS A 203 -10.16 -25.61 -19.40
C LYS A 203 -10.11 -24.36 -18.50
N LYS A 204 -9.04 -23.57 -18.61
CA LYS A 204 -8.81 -22.33 -17.85
C LYS A 204 -8.14 -21.28 -18.73
N LEU A 205 -8.39 -20.00 -18.43
CA LEU A 205 -7.62 -18.90 -19.01
C LEU A 205 -6.28 -18.76 -18.27
N ILE A 206 -5.18 -18.93 -19.00
CA ILE A 206 -3.83 -18.72 -18.47
C ILE A 206 -3.41 -17.27 -18.78
N ILE A 207 -3.00 -16.52 -17.75
CA ILE A 207 -2.61 -15.11 -17.85
C ILE A 207 -1.14 -15.00 -17.46
N LEU A 208 -0.31 -14.54 -18.40
CA LEU A 208 1.11 -14.33 -18.17
C LEU A 208 1.35 -12.96 -17.53
N MET A 209 2.07 -12.93 -16.41
CA MET A 209 2.43 -11.72 -15.68
C MET A 209 3.94 -11.68 -15.44
N PRO A 210 4.75 -11.31 -16.46
CA PRO A 210 6.19 -11.28 -16.33
C PRO A 210 6.62 -10.16 -15.37
N ARG A 211 7.54 -10.46 -14.45
CA ARG A 211 8.07 -9.47 -13.50
C ARG A 211 8.84 -8.32 -14.16
N SER A 212 9.33 -8.53 -15.38
CA SER A 212 9.97 -7.50 -16.19
C SER A 212 8.98 -6.47 -16.74
N CYS A 213 7.67 -6.75 -16.69
CA CYS A 213 6.61 -5.99 -17.37
C CYS A 213 6.80 -5.89 -18.90
N TYR A 214 7.75 -6.65 -19.46
CA TYR A 214 7.95 -6.75 -20.90
C TYR A 214 7.02 -7.82 -21.47
N ILE A 215 6.28 -7.46 -22.52
CA ILE A 215 5.31 -8.33 -23.19
C ILE A 215 5.70 -8.37 -24.66
N GLU A 216 6.08 -9.56 -25.15
CA GLU A 216 6.28 -9.80 -26.57
C GLU A 216 4.92 -9.72 -27.29
N PRO A 217 4.82 -9.11 -28.49
CA PRO A 217 3.56 -9.02 -29.23
C PRO A 217 2.97 -10.39 -29.60
N GLU A 218 3.82 -11.38 -29.83
CA GLU A 218 3.45 -12.74 -30.21
C GLU A 218 4.18 -13.75 -29.33
N LEU A 219 3.43 -14.67 -28.71
CA LEU A 219 4.02 -15.77 -27.95
C LEU A 219 4.59 -16.81 -28.93
N GLY A 220 5.80 -17.30 -28.64
CA GLY A 220 6.54 -18.25 -29.48
C GLY A 220 7.52 -17.60 -30.47
N VAL A 221 7.44 -16.28 -30.68
CA VAL A 221 8.41 -15.55 -31.52
C VAL A 221 9.57 -15.05 -30.65
N GLY A 222 10.79 -15.56 -30.89
CA GLY A 222 12.01 -14.97 -30.33
C GLY A 222 12.58 -15.60 -29.06
N GLY A 223 12.18 -16.82 -28.66
CA GLY A 223 12.90 -17.52 -27.59
C GLY A 223 12.27 -18.77 -26.98
N ASP A 224 11.06 -19.16 -27.40
CA ASP A 224 10.38 -20.35 -26.86
C ASP A 224 9.75 -21.17 -28.00
N ASP A 225 10.59 -21.99 -28.65
CA ASP A 225 10.20 -22.84 -29.79
C ASP A 225 9.18 -23.93 -29.38
N ASP A 226 8.94 -24.10 -28.08
CA ASP A 226 7.98 -25.06 -27.55
C ASP A 226 6.53 -24.53 -27.56
N ILE A 227 6.32 -23.24 -27.84
CA ILE A 227 4.98 -22.62 -27.89
C ILE A 227 4.59 -22.30 -29.32
N GLU A 228 3.50 -22.92 -29.79
CA GLU A 228 2.95 -22.69 -31.12
C GLU A 228 1.50 -22.23 -31.06
N VAL A 229 1.13 -21.30 -31.94
CA VAL A 229 -0.27 -20.88 -32.12
C VAL A 229 -1.04 -22.03 -32.77
N ALA A 230 -2.09 -22.52 -32.11
CA ALA A 230 -2.97 -23.54 -32.69
C ALA A 230 -4.06 -22.87 -33.55
N ASN A 231 -4.95 -22.11 -32.92
CA ASN A 231 -6.00 -21.33 -33.59
C ASN A 231 -6.63 -20.33 -32.61
N HIS A 232 -7.56 -19.50 -33.06
CA HIS A 232 -8.36 -18.62 -32.20
C HIS A 232 -9.70 -19.26 -31.82
N MET A 233 -10.17 -18.98 -30.60
CA MET A 233 -11.56 -19.26 -30.22
C MET A 233 -12.50 -18.22 -30.83
N ASP A 234 -13.78 -18.58 -30.95
CA ASP A 234 -14.84 -17.67 -31.40
C ASP A 234 -14.82 -16.33 -30.65
N GLU A 235 -14.97 -15.25 -31.44
CA GLU A 235 -14.98 -13.88 -30.95
C GLU A 235 -16.23 -13.61 -30.11
N LEU A 236 -16.05 -13.13 -28.88
CA LEU A 236 -17.14 -12.56 -28.11
C LEU A 236 -17.34 -11.10 -28.54
N LYS A 237 -18.54 -10.75 -29.02
CA LYS A 237 -18.86 -9.40 -29.50
C LYS A 237 -19.88 -8.74 -28.58
N ILE A 238 -19.51 -7.62 -27.96
CA ILE A 238 -20.35 -6.91 -26.99
C ILE A 238 -20.33 -5.41 -27.26
N SER A 239 -21.51 -4.78 -27.30
CA SER A 239 -21.59 -3.32 -27.35
C SER A 239 -21.48 -2.72 -25.94
N ARG A 240 -20.51 -1.85 -25.69
CA ARG A 240 -20.21 -1.28 -24.36
C ARG A 240 -19.47 0.06 -24.49
N ALA A 241 -19.72 0.96 -23.54
CA ALA A 241 -18.99 2.24 -23.40
C ALA A 241 -18.99 3.07 -24.70
N GLY A 242 -20.13 3.12 -25.39
CA GLY A 242 -20.27 3.85 -26.66
C GLY A 242 -19.64 3.17 -27.88
N THR A 243 -18.98 2.02 -27.71
CA THR A 243 -18.44 1.22 -28.82
C THR A 243 -19.42 0.10 -29.17
N ARG A 244 -19.85 0.05 -30.44
CA ARG A 244 -20.67 -1.07 -30.96
C ARG A 244 -19.76 -2.27 -31.25
N GLU A 245 -20.24 -3.46 -30.89
CA GLU A 245 -19.60 -4.75 -31.24
C GLU A 245 -18.10 -4.82 -30.88
N ARG A 246 -17.73 -4.40 -29.68
CA ARG A 246 -16.36 -4.59 -29.18
C ARG A 246 -16.04 -6.07 -29.14
N LYS A 247 -14.96 -6.46 -29.83
CA LYS A 247 -14.50 -7.84 -29.97
C LYS A 247 -13.54 -8.22 -28.84
N TYR A 248 -13.72 -9.42 -28.31
CA TYR A 248 -12.79 -10.07 -27.39
C TYR A 248 -12.35 -11.39 -28.00
N THR A 249 -11.05 -11.49 -28.30
CA THR A 249 -10.43 -12.66 -28.92
C THR A 249 -9.55 -13.38 -27.90
N ASN A 250 -9.52 -14.70 -27.96
CA ASN A 250 -8.62 -15.54 -27.19
C ASN A 250 -7.95 -16.54 -28.14
N THR A 251 -6.65 -16.72 -27.96
CA THR A 251 -5.83 -17.63 -28.79
C THR A 251 -5.55 -18.90 -28.00
N VAL A 252 -5.66 -20.05 -28.68
CA VAL A 252 -5.27 -21.35 -28.15
C VAL A 252 -3.86 -21.67 -28.63
N TYR A 253 -3.02 -22.13 -27.71
CA TYR A 253 -1.64 -22.48 -27.98
C TYR A 253 -1.42 -23.98 -27.75
N LYS A 254 -0.58 -24.56 -28.59
CA LYS A 254 -0.01 -25.90 -28.40
C LYS A 254 1.35 -25.72 -27.71
N ILE A 255 1.57 -26.48 -26.65
CA ILE A 255 2.85 -26.50 -25.92
C ILE A 255 3.48 -27.87 -26.14
N ARG A 256 4.70 -27.90 -26.65
CA ARG A 256 5.52 -29.09 -26.87
C ARG A 256 6.39 -29.34 -25.62
N ASN A 257 6.85 -30.58 -25.44
CA ASN A 257 7.72 -30.91 -24.32
C ASN A 257 8.80 -31.89 -24.78
N GLY A 258 9.77 -31.39 -25.55
CA GLY A 258 10.97 -32.10 -26.02
C GLY A 258 10.73 -33.29 -26.97
N ASP A 259 9.66 -34.04 -26.75
CA ASP A 259 9.09 -35.09 -27.57
C ASP A 259 7.72 -34.60 -28.06
N ASP A 260 7.30 -35.00 -29.28
CA ASP A 260 6.00 -34.65 -29.90
C ASP A 260 4.75 -35.10 -29.10
N SER A 261 4.93 -35.60 -27.88
CA SER A 261 3.87 -35.98 -26.97
C SER A 261 3.16 -34.74 -26.37
N PRO A 262 1.82 -34.69 -26.40
CA PRO A 262 1.07 -33.58 -25.82
C PRO A 262 1.25 -33.53 -24.29
N VAL A 263 1.52 -32.33 -23.77
CA VAL A 263 1.64 -32.07 -22.32
C VAL A 263 0.31 -32.36 -21.64
N ARG A 264 0.28 -33.41 -20.80
CA ARG A 264 -0.83 -33.63 -19.87
C ARG A 264 -0.63 -32.72 -18.65
N PRO A 265 -1.66 -31.99 -18.20
CA PRO A 265 -1.54 -31.23 -16.97
C PRO A 265 -1.29 -32.21 -15.81
N LEU A 266 -0.25 -31.94 -15.02
CA LEU A 266 0.11 -32.70 -13.84
C LEU A 266 -0.80 -32.32 -12.65
N TYR A 267 -2.13 -32.50 -12.72
CA TYR A 267 -3.00 -32.48 -11.53
C TYR A 267 -4.31 -33.25 -11.76
N ASP A 268 -4.56 -34.25 -10.90
CA ASP A 268 -5.89 -34.82 -10.58
C ASP A 268 -6.64 -33.89 -9.60
#